data_AF-A0A9E3ZCF9-F1
#
_entry.id   AF-A0A9E3ZCF9-F1
#
_cell.length_a   1.000
_cell.length_b   1.000
_cell.length_c   1.000
_cell.angle_alpha   90.00
_cell.angle_beta   90.00
_cell.angle_gamma   90.00
#
_symmetry.space_group_name_H-M   'P 1'
#
loop_
_entity.id
_entity.type
_entity.pdbx_description
1 polymer ?
#
loop_
_entity_poly.entity_id
_entity_poly.type
_entity_poly.pdbx_seq_one_letter_code
_entity_poly.pdbx_strand_id
1 'polypeptide(L)'
;MAGKPRIIDIPCEPRQAVAVAAALRAYVDAAYPRGGSECAQVAREALLDTAGRIAAHAGGALPLRRRMLPQLRAALTWTLSEQGPAALEWQTDLEAVLEEIQ
;
A
#
# COMPACT_ATOMS: atom_id res chain seq x y z
N MET A 1 26.62 8.88 -5.44
CA MET A 1 25.94 9.82 -4.52
C MET A 1 24.50 9.37 -4.37
N ALA A 2 24.11 8.84 -3.20
CA ALA A 2 22.71 8.46 -2.98
C ALA A 2 21.89 9.74 -2.77
N GLY A 3 21.02 10.08 -3.73
CA GLY A 3 20.12 11.24 -3.61
C GLY A 3 19.21 11.10 -2.39
N LYS A 4 18.93 12.23 -1.72
CA LYS A 4 18.04 12.29 -0.55
C LYS A 4 16.68 11.67 -0.91
N PRO A 5 16.14 10.73 -0.11
CA PRO A 5 14.86 10.10 -0.41
C PRO A 5 13.77 11.17 -0.44
N ARG A 6 13.07 11.29 -1.58
CA ARG A 6 11.90 12.16 -1.69
C ARG A 6 10.74 11.51 -0.95
N ILE A 7 10.33 12.13 0.15
CA ILE A 7 9.16 11.77 0.94
C ILE A 7 8.02 12.71 0.52
N ILE A 8 6.82 12.18 0.49
CA ILE A 8 5.57 12.92 0.34
C ILE A 8 4.69 12.59 1.54
N ASP A 9 3.87 13.55 1.93
CA ASP A 9 2.91 13.37 3.01
C ASP A 9 1.53 13.25 2.40
N ILE A 10 0.85 12.15 2.70
CA ILE A 10 -0.51 11.87 2.22
C ILE A 10 -1.46 12.05 3.40
N PRO A 11 -2.48 12.91 3.29
CA PRO A 11 -3.56 12.96 4.28
C PRO A 11 -4.19 11.57 4.40
N CYS A 12 -4.16 11.00 5.60
CA CYS A 12 -4.63 9.65 5.83
C CYS A 12 -5.21 9.54 7.25
N GLU A 13 -6.48 9.20 7.36
CA GLU A 13 -7.12 8.87 8.63
C GLU A 13 -6.72 7.46 9.10
N PRO A 14 -6.83 7.14 10.41
CA PRO A 14 -6.49 5.81 10.91
C PRO A 14 -7.25 4.69 10.21
N ARG A 15 -8.53 4.91 9.89
CA ARG A 15 -9.36 3.95 9.15
C ARG A 15 -8.82 3.72 7.73
N GLN A 16 -8.48 4.79 7.03
CA GLN A 16 -7.88 4.74 5.70
C GLN A 16 -6.52 4.02 5.74
N ALA A 17 -5.72 4.25 6.78
CA ALA A 17 -4.43 3.59 6.94
C ALA A 17 -4.59 2.06 7.11
N VAL A 18 -5.56 1.62 7.92
CA VAL A 18 -5.89 0.20 8.06
C VAL A 18 -6.35 -0.40 6.73
N ALA A 19 -7.22 0.30 6.00
CA ALA A 19 -7.71 -0.13 4.69
C ALA A 19 -6.56 -0.29 3.68
N VAL A 20 -5.70 0.73 3.56
CA VAL A 20 -4.54 0.73 2.66
C VAL A 20 -3.57 -0.41 3.00
N ALA A 21 -3.32 -0.64 4.29
CA ALA A 21 -2.48 -1.74 4.73
C ALA A 21 -3.08 -3.11 4.38
N ALA A 22 -4.40 -3.28 4.50
CA ALA A 22 -5.09 -4.50 4.11
C ALA A 22 -5.02 -4.73 2.59
N ALA A 23 -5.28 -3.69 1.79
CA ALA A 23 -5.16 -3.72 0.34
C ALA A 23 -3.74 -4.09 -0.11
N LEU A 24 -2.72 -3.47 0.50
CA LEU A 24 -1.32 -3.76 0.19
C LEU A 24 -0.95 -5.21 0.53
N ARG A 25 -1.43 -5.76 1.66
CA ARG A 25 -1.20 -7.16 2.02
C ARG A 25 -1.84 -8.11 1.01
N ALA A 26 -3.11 -7.88 0.66
CA ALA A 26 -3.83 -8.69 -0.32
C ALA A 26 -3.13 -8.68 -1.68
N TYR A 27 -2.71 -7.49 -2.14
CA TYR A 27 -1.95 -7.36 -3.38
C TYR A 27 -0.62 -8.10 -3.32
N VAL A 28 0.10 -8.01 -2.20
CA VAL A 28 1.40 -8.68 -2.02
C VAL A 28 1.24 -10.20 -2.03
N ASP A 29 0.17 -10.73 -1.46
CA ASP A 29 -0.15 -12.16 -1.51
C ASP A 29 -0.47 -12.65 -2.93
N ALA A 30 -1.17 -11.84 -3.73
CA ALA A 30 -1.49 -12.17 -5.11
C ALA A 30 -0.29 -12.01 -6.06
N ALA A 31 0.46 -10.91 -5.97
CA ALA A 31 1.53 -10.57 -6.89
C ALA A 31 2.88 -11.21 -6.53
N TYR A 32 3.11 -11.49 -5.24
CA TYR A 32 4.34 -12.08 -4.71
C TYR A 32 4.01 -13.30 -3.82
N PRO A 33 3.57 -14.42 -4.42
CA PRO A 33 3.22 -15.61 -3.66
C PRO A 33 4.43 -16.19 -2.92
N ARG A 34 4.15 -16.92 -1.83
CA ARG A 34 5.17 -17.63 -1.05
C ARG A 34 5.87 -18.68 -1.94
N GLY A 35 7.17 -18.86 -1.74
CA GLY A 35 7.96 -19.83 -2.50
C GLY A 35 8.38 -19.37 -3.91
N GLY A 36 8.16 -18.10 -4.25
CA GLY A 36 8.76 -17.47 -5.42
C GLY A 36 10.29 -17.31 -5.29
N SER A 37 10.91 -16.64 -6.26
CA SER A 37 12.35 -16.38 -6.24
C SER A 37 12.79 -15.58 -5.01
N GLU A 38 14.07 -15.69 -4.63
CA GLU A 38 14.66 -14.95 -3.50
C GLU A 38 14.41 -13.43 -3.64
N CYS A 39 14.65 -12.88 -4.83
CA CYS A 39 14.37 -11.48 -5.14
C CYS A 39 12.89 -11.10 -4.92
N ALA A 40 11.96 -11.99 -5.27
CA ALA A 40 10.54 -11.77 -5.05
C ALA A 40 10.17 -11.81 -3.56
N GLN A 41 10.80 -12.68 -2.77
CA GLN A 41 10.57 -12.74 -1.32
C GLN A 41 11.12 -11.50 -0.60
N VAL A 42 12.27 -10.97 -1.01
CA VAL A 42 12.79 -9.70 -0.46
C VAL A 42 11.84 -8.54 -0.74
N ALA A 43 11.30 -8.46 -1.96
CA ALA A 43 10.30 -7.44 -2.31
C ALA A 43 9.02 -7.61 -1.48
N ARG A 44 8.55 -8.86 -1.32
CA ARG A 44 7.41 -9.21 -0.49
C ARG A 44 7.57 -8.74 0.95
N GLU A 45 8.70 -9.06 1.60
CA GLU A 45 8.96 -8.65 2.98
C GLU A 45 8.98 -7.13 3.14
N ALA A 46 9.63 -6.41 2.22
CA ALA A 46 9.69 -4.95 2.26
C ALA A 46 8.29 -4.30 2.13
N LEU A 47 7.42 -4.85 1.29
CA LEU A 47 6.05 -4.37 1.12
C LEU A 47 5.18 -4.71 2.34
N LEU A 48 5.35 -5.88 2.95
CA LEU A 48 4.64 -6.27 4.17
C LEU A 48 5.06 -5.43 5.39
N ASP A 49 6.35 -5.13 5.54
CA ASP A 49 6.85 -4.21 6.56
C ASP A 49 6.24 -2.81 6.36
N THR A 50 6.16 -2.34 5.10
CA THR A 50 5.51 -1.08 4.78
C THR A 50 4.02 -1.11 5.16
N ALA A 51 3.29 -2.18 4.85
CA ALA A 51 1.90 -2.35 5.27
C ALA A 51 1.75 -2.33 6.80
N GLY A 52 2.68 -2.94 7.54
CA GLY A 52 2.71 -2.88 9.00
C GLY A 52 2.83 -1.45 9.54
N ARG A 53 3.74 -0.65 8.97
CA ARG A 53 3.91 0.76 9.34
C ARG A 53 2.69 1.62 9.02
N ILE A 54 2.06 1.39 7.88
CA ILE A 54 0.83 2.08 7.49
C ILE A 54 -0.30 1.72 8.47
N ALA A 55 -0.50 0.44 8.78
CA ALA A 55 -1.55 0.01 9.72
C ALA A 55 -1.40 0.60 11.13
N ALA A 56 -0.16 0.88 11.56
CA ALA A 56 0.13 1.50 12.85
C ALA A 56 0.04 3.04 12.83
N HIS A 57 -0.30 3.66 11.70
CA HIS A 57 -0.36 5.11 11.58
C HIS A 57 -1.57 5.67 12.34
N ALA A 58 -1.30 6.61 13.25
CA ALA A 58 -2.32 7.23 14.11
C ALA A 58 -3.17 8.31 13.41
N GLY A 59 -2.98 8.49 12.10
CA GLY A 59 -3.68 9.47 11.28
C GLY A 59 -2.90 10.77 11.05
N GLY A 60 -3.40 11.58 10.12
CA GLY A 60 -2.78 12.85 9.72
C GLY A 60 -1.94 12.69 8.46
N ALA A 61 -0.70 13.17 8.50
CA ALA A 61 0.23 13.06 7.37
C ALA A 61 0.97 11.72 7.42
N LEU A 62 0.68 10.83 6.46
CA LEU A 62 1.39 9.57 6.27
C LEU A 62 2.63 9.80 5.38
N PRO A 63 3.86 9.75 5.93
CA PRO A 63 5.06 9.99 5.15
C PRO A 63 5.42 8.76 4.31
N LEU A 64 5.26 8.85 2.99
CA LEU A 64 5.64 7.79 2.05
C LEU A 64 6.81 8.21 1.18
N ARG A 65 7.68 7.25 0.86
CA ARG A 65 8.72 7.47 -0.15
C ARG A 65 8.06 7.55 -1.52
N ARG A 66 8.41 8.54 -2.33
CA ARG A 66 7.85 8.74 -3.69
C ARG A 66 7.95 7.50 -4.58
N ARG A 67 9.00 6.69 -4.41
CA ARG A 67 9.20 5.42 -5.14
C ARG A 67 8.21 4.32 -4.77
N MET A 68 7.52 4.44 -3.62
CA MET A 68 6.49 3.50 -3.17
C MET A 68 5.16 3.77 -3.89
N LEU A 69 4.93 5.01 -4.35
CA LEU A 69 3.67 5.39 -4.96
C LEU A 69 3.20 4.46 -6.09
N PRO A 70 4.05 4.05 -7.05
CA PRO A 70 3.60 3.13 -8.10
C PRO A 70 3.09 1.80 -7.54
N GLN A 71 3.76 1.26 -6.51
CA GLN A 71 3.33 0.02 -5.86
C GLN A 71 2.04 0.20 -5.08
N LEU A 72 1.89 1.34 -4.40
CA LEU A 72 0.68 1.65 -3.66
C LEU A 72 -0.52 1.82 -4.61
N ARG A 73 -0.35 2.59 -5.68
CA ARG A 73 -1.35 2.74 -6.74
C ARG A 73 -1.76 1.39 -7.33
N ALA A 74 -0.78 0.55 -7.69
CA ALA A 74 -1.06 -0.79 -8.21
C ALA A 74 -1.86 -1.64 -7.22
N ALA A 75 -1.49 -1.62 -5.93
CA ALA A 75 -2.22 -2.34 -4.89
C ALA A 75 -3.66 -1.84 -4.72
N LEU A 76 -3.87 -0.53 -4.67
CA LEU A 76 -5.20 0.08 -4.51
C LEU A 76 -6.08 -0.18 -5.74
N THR A 77 -5.56 0.08 -6.95
CA THR A 77 -6.28 -0.16 -8.20
C THR A 77 -6.63 -1.63 -8.38
N TRP A 78 -5.71 -2.55 -8.10
CA TRP A 78 -6.01 -3.99 -8.18
C TRP A 78 -7.08 -4.38 -7.15
N THR A 79 -6.95 -3.87 -5.92
CA THR A 79 -7.91 -4.17 -4.86
C THR A 79 -9.32 -3.71 -5.26
N LEU A 80 -9.47 -2.49 -5.78
CA LEU A 80 -10.74 -1.91 -6.24
C LEU A 80 -11.28 -2.50 -7.56
N SER A 81 -10.52 -3.38 -8.22
CA SER A 81 -10.93 -4.02 -9.47
C SER A 81 -11.74 -5.30 -9.24
N GLU A 82 -12.37 -5.81 -10.30
CA GLU A 82 -13.05 -7.13 -10.28
C GLU A 82 -12.12 -8.31 -9.96
N GLN A 83 -10.80 -8.12 -10.09
CA GLN A 83 -9.78 -9.14 -9.79
C GLN A 83 -9.30 -9.08 -8.34
N GLY A 84 -9.68 -8.04 -7.60
CA GLY A 84 -9.37 -7.85 -6.20
C GLY A 84 -10.33 -8.62 -5.28
N PRO A 85 -10.17 -8.49 -3.95
CA PRO A 85 -11.08 -9.10 -3.00
C PRO A 85 -12.50 -8.53 -3.14
N ALA A 86 -13.47 -9.40 -3.46
CA ALA A 86 -14.84 -9.04 -3.84
C ALA A 86 -15.69 -8.36 -2.72
N ALA A 87 -15.20 -8.33 -1.48
CA ALA A 87 -15.87 -7.69 -0.35
C ALA A 87 -14.97 -6.59 0.22
N LEU A 88 -15.15 -5.36 -0.25
CA LEU A 88 -14.39 -4.20 0.24
C LEU A 88 -15.27 -3.35 1.16
N GLU A 89 -15.26 -3.70 2.44
CA GLU A 89 -15.83 -2.87 3.51
C GLU A 89 -15.19 -1.46 3.58
N TRP A 90 -14.05 -1.27 2.90
CA TRP A 90 -13.26 -0.05 2.85
C TRP A 90 -13.16 0.60 1.47
N GLN A 91 -14.06 0.29 0.53
CA GLN A 91 -13.99 0.82 -0.83
C GLN A 91 -13.79 2.35 -0.87
N THR A 92 -14.66 3.09 -0.17
CA THR A 92 -14.60 4.56 -0.09
C THR A 92 -13.29 5.07 0.54
N ASP A 93 -12.76 4.36 1.54
CA ASP A 93 -11.50 4.74 2.19
C ASP A 93 -10.31 4.59 1.21
N LEU A 94 -10.32 3.53 0.40
CA LEU A 94 -9.28 3.27 -0.60
C LEU A 94 -9.35 4.22 -1.79
N GLU A 95 -10.57 4.55 -2.25
CA GLU A 95 -10.79 5.53 -3.32
C GLU A 95 -10.26 6.91 -2.92
N ALA A 96 -10.60 7.37 -1.71
CA ALA A 96 -10.10 8.65 -1.18
C ALA A 96 -8.57 8.72 -1.16
N VAL A 97 -7.91 7.67 -0.66
CA VAL A 97 -6.43 7.63 -0.66
C VAL A 97 -5.87 7.54 -2.07
N LEU A 98 -6.53 6.80 -2.98
CA LEU A 98 -6.08 6.67 -4.36
C LEU A 98 -6.06 8.04 -5.06
N GLU A 99 -7.08 8.87 -4.86
CA GLU A 99 -7.16 10.24 -5.39
C GLU A 99 -6.02 11.13 -4.89
N GLU A 100 -5.72 11.08 -3.59
CA GLU A 100 -4.62 11.86 -2.98
C GLU A 100 -3.25 11.51 -3.56
N ILE A 101 -3.08 10.27 -4.03
CA ILE A 101 -1.81 9.79 -4.54
C ILE A 101 -1.70 9.78 -6.06
N GLN A 102 -2.65 10.33 -6.84
CA GLN A 102 -2.63 10.34 -8.32
C GLN A 102 -1.50 11.19 -8.94
#